data_AF-A0A7C2WFB0-F1
#
_entry.id   AF-A0A7C2WFB0-F1
#
_cell.length_a   1.000
_cell.length_b   1.000
_cell.length_c   1.000
_cell.angle_alpha   90.00
_cell.angle_beta   90.00
_cell.angle_gamma   90.00
#
_symmetry.space_group_name_H-M   'P 1'
#
loop_
_entity.id
_entity.type
_entity.pdbx_description
1 polymer ?
#
loop_
_entity_poly.entity_id
_entity_poly.type
_entity_poly.pdbx_seq_one_letter_code
_entity_poly.pdbx_strand_id
1 'polypeptide(L)' 'MKQVVKLSGFILIAVGTIGLLLNEFVWEHSSTRTIIFAVVEFVGLVNLAFTHWGMKQKT' A
#
# COMPACT_ATOMS: atom_id res chain seq x y z
N MET A 1 -15.16 4.18 11.95
CA MET A 1 -13.95 4.19 12.82
C MET A 1 -13.20 2.86 12.78
N LYS A 2 -13.82 1.71 13.11
CA LYS A 2 -13.13 0.40 13.14
C LYS A 2 -12.48 -0.05 11.81
N GLN A 3 -13.12 0.20 10.66
CA GLN A 3 -12.56 -0.17 9.36
C GLN A 3 -11.34 0.68 8.98
N VAL A 4 -11.39 1.99 9.23
CA VAL A 4 -10.28 2.91 8.93
C VAL A 4 -9.04 2.56 9.75
N VAL A 5 -9.24 2.18 11.03
CA VAL A 5 -8.16 1.73 11.92
C VAL A 5 -7.58 0.39 11.44
N LYS A 6 -8.42 -0.60 11.08
CA LYS A 6 -7.94 -1.86 10.48
C LYS A 6 -7.16 -1.63 9.18
N LEU A 7 -7.66 -0.74 8.33
CA LEU A 7 -7.03 -0.40 7.07
C LEU A 7 -5.69 0.29 7.28
N SER A 8 -5.61 1.22 8.23
CA SER A 8 -4.36 1.89 8.59
C SER A 8 -3.31 0.92 9.14
N GLY A 9 -3.71 -0.07 9.94
CA GLY A 9 -2.79 -1.10 10.44
C GLY A 9 -2.27 -1.99 9.31
N PHE A 10 -3.12 -2.36 8.37
CA PHE A 10 -2.71 -3.15 7.20
C PHE A 10 -1.75 -2.37 6.29
N ILE A 11 -2.05 -1.09 6.04
CA ILE A 11 -1.19 -0.19 5.25
C ILE A 11 0.16 0.00 5.97
N LEU A 12 0.17 0.16 7.30
CA LEU A 12 1.40 0.35 8.07
C LEU A 12 2.31 -0.88 8.01
N ILE A 13 1.75 -2.09 8.10
CA ILE A 13 2.50 -3.34 7.95
C ILE A 13 3.02 -3.49 6.52
N ALA A 14 2.19 -3.18 5.51
CA ALA A 14 2.61 -3.22 4.12
C ALA A 14 3.78 -2.26 3.86
N VAL A 15 3.65 -0.98 4.25
CA VAL A 15 4.69 0.04 4.10
C VAL A 15 5.97 -0.33 4.86
N GLY A 16 5.85 -0.86 6.08
CA GLY A 16 7.01 -1.32 6.85
C GLY A 16 7.76 -2.47 6.18
N THR A 17 7.03 -3.42 5.60
CA THR A 17 7.62 -4.56 4.88
C THR A 17 8.28 -4.10 3.58
N ILE A 18 7.64 -3.17 2.85
CA ILE A 18 8.19 -2.57 1.64
C ILE A 18 9.46 -1.77 1.96
N GLY A 19 9.48 -1.02 3.06
CA GLY A 19 10.65 -0.24 3.49
C GLY A 19 11.86 -1.12 3.82
N LEU A 20 11.65 -2.27 4.50
CA LEU A 20 12.70 -3.24 4.77
C LEU A 20 13.27 -3.83 3.48
N LEU A 21 12.39 -4.24 2.56
CA LEU A 21 12.79 -4.77 1.26
C LEU A 21 13.50 -3.70 0.39
N LEU A 22 13.06 -2.44 0.42
CA LEU A 22 13.70 -1.34 -0.29
C LEU A 22 15.08 -1.00 0.28
N ASN A 23 15.26 -1.08 1.60
CA ASN A 23 16.54 -0.85 2.26
C ASN A 23 17.59 -1.88 1.82
N GLU A 24 17.18 -3.15 1.73
CA GLU A 24 18.00 -4.24 1.20
C GLU A 24 18.30 -4.04 -0.30
N PHE A 25 17.35 -3.45 -1.02
CA PHE A 25 17.47 -3.20 -2.45
C PHE A 25 18.36 -1.98 -2.78
N VAL A 26 18.43 -0.91 -2.00
CA VAL A 26 19.37 0.21 -2.29
C VAL A 26 20.82 -0.30 -2.46
N TRP A 27 21.13 -1.44 -1.86
CA TRP A 27 22.42 -2.13 -2.04
C TRP A 27 22.53 -3.07 -3.26
N GLU A 28 21.45 -3.65 -3.79
CA GLU A 28 21.50 -4.63 -4.90
C GLU A 28 20.53 -4.29 -6.05
N HIS A 29 21.05 -3.67 -7.10
CA HIS A 29 20.32 -3.21 -8.29
C HIS A 29 19.68 -4.36 -9.10
N SER A 30 18.38 -4.67 -8.95
CA SER A 30 17.73 -5.73 -9.75
C SER A 30 16.23 -5.50 -10.03
N SER A 31 15.75 -5.52 -11.28
CA SER A 31 14.40 -5.22 -11.81
C SER A 31 13.12 -5.52 -11.00
N THR A 32 13.19 -6.30 -9.92
CA THR A 32 12.12 -6.59 -8.95
C THR A 32 11.46 -5.32 -8.35
N ARG A 33 12.16 -4.16 -8.30
CA ARG A 33 11.65 -2.89 -7.71
C ARG A 33 10.48 -2.35 -8.50
N THR A 34 10.56 -2.42 -9.82
CA THR A 34 9.53 -1.85 -10.70
C THR A 34 8.21 -2.57 -10.50
N ILE A 35 8.27 -3.88 -10.27
CA ILE A 35 7.09 -4.72 -10.01
C ILE A 35 6.53 -4.42 -8.62
N ILE A 36 7.39 -4.34 -7.58
CA ILE A 36 6.93 -4.02 -6.22
C ILE A 36 6.32 -2.60 -6.18
N PHE A 37 6.97 -1.61 -6.79
CA PHE A 37 6.46 -0.24 -6.86
C PHE A 37 5.08 -0.20 -7.55
N ALA A 38 4.95 -0.86 -8.69
CA ALA A 38 3.67 -0.96 -9.41
C ALA A 38 2.59 -1.66 -8.58
N VAL A 39 2.91 -2.73 -7.86
CA VAL A 39 1.96 -3.45 -7.00
C VAL A 39 1.51 -2.57 -5.82
N VAL A 40 2.42 -1.83 -5.21
CA VAL A 40 2.11 -0.93 -4.08
C VAL A 40 1.26 0.24 -4.53
N GLU A 41 1.60 0.86 -5.65
CA GLU A 41 0.83 1.96 -6.24
C GLU A 41 -0.58 1.49 -6.62
N PHE A 42 -0.68 0.29 -7.22
CA PHE A 42 -1.97 -0.32 -7.55
C PHE A 42 -2.81 -0.63 -6.31
N VAL A 43 -2.24 -1.23 -5.26
CA VAL A 43 -2.93 -1.49 -3.99
C VAL A 43 -3.38 -0.19 -3.32
N GLY A 44 -2.57 0.87 -3.40
CA GLY A 44 -2.92 2.22 -2.94
C GLY A 44 -4.13 2.79 -3.68
N LEU A 45 -4.14 2.70 -5.01
CA LEU A 45 -5.25 3.14 -5.86
C LEU A 45 -6.53 2.35 -5.60
N VAL A 46 -6.44 1.03 -5.44
CA VAL A 46 -7.57 0.17 -5.11
C VAL A 46 -8.17 0.55 -3.75
N ASN A 47 -7.34 0.78 -2.73
CA ASN A 47 -7.81 1.26 -1.44
C ASN A 47 -8.43 2.65 -1.49
N LEU A 48 -7.85 3.56 -2.28
CA LEU A 48 -8.42 4.89 -2.51
C LEU A 48 -9.80 4.78 -3.17
N ALA A 49 -9.94 3.90 -4.17
CA ALA A 49 -11.20 3.63 -4.85
C ALA A 49 -12.25 3.03 -3.92
N PHE A 50 -11.90 2.03 -3.10
CA PHE A 50 -12.82 1.45 -2.11
C PHE A 50 -13.21 2.45 -1.03
N THR A 51 -12.27 3.29 -0.58
CA THR A 51 -12.56 4.36 0.39
C THR A 51 -13.48 5.41 -0.21
N HIS A 52 -13.22 5.84 -1.44
CA HIS A 52 -14.04 6.83 -2.13
C HIS A 52 -15.45 6.29 -2.44
N TRP A 53 -15.55 5.04 -2.87
CA TRP A 53 -16.83 4.35 -3.09
C TRP A 53 -17.61 4.14 -1.79
N GLY A 54 -16.92 3.70 -0.72
CA GLY A 54 -17.51 3.53 0.61
C GLY A 54 -17.96 4.86 1.25
N MET A 55 -17.30 5.98 0.93
CA MET A 55 -17.74 7.32 1.33
C MET A 55 -18.95 7.81 0.51
N LYS A 56 -19.03 7.49 -0.78
CA LYS A 56 -20.16 7.85 -1.66
C LYS A 56 -21.49 7.19 -1.26
N GLN A 57 -21.44 6.05 -0.57
CA GLN A 57 -22.61 5.31 -0.12
C GLN A 57 -23.19 5.84 1.21
N LYS A 58 -22.58 6.90 1.76
CA LYS A 58 -22.99 7.55 3.02
C LYS A 58 -23.53 8.97 2.84
N THR A 59 -23.78 9.39 1.59
CA THR A 59 -24.53 10.60 1.23
C THR A 59 -25.92 10.18 0.77
#